data_AF-A0A1V6BHY7-F1
#
_entry.id   AF-A0A1V6BHY7-F1
#
_cell.length_a   1.000
_cell.length_b   1.000
_cell.length_c   1.000
_cell.angle_alpha   90.00
_cell.angle_beta   90.00
_cell.angle_gamma   90.00
#
_symmetry.space_group_name_H-M   'P 1'
#
loop_
_entity.id
_entity.type
_entity.pdbx_description
1 polymer ?
#
loop_
_entity_poly.entity_id
_entity_poly.type
_entity_poly.pdbx_seq_one_letter_code
_entity_poly.pdbx_strand_id
1 'polypeptide(L)'
;MNNDFRNEKWVVVTPPFKFTNNLKIEISNHGRIRTTTKIAEKRILKGTLINGYPIARFKLFEKRNKQAEGVLELYRNKLNKLSEKLKSSKVALKAAKRNSPEYNALKKQIENQKIQLTEQKKRYQSESRNDELGRTINYAPLIHRLVAENFVRQPSKNHSIVAHLDHNKKNNHYTNLKWMTLEDNIEHQKKSPHVIKEKKKRIGKRPENVSGYKLNERKVIEIKKRINKGDSLANIANTFKVSETQLLRIKRGINWGDIKVSKR
;
A
#
# COMPACT_ATOMS: atom_id res chain seq x y z
N MET A 1 -6.27 -1.47 -30.70
CA MET A 1 -7.70 -1.59 -30.35
C MET A 1 -8.00 -0.58 -29.25
N ASN A 2 -8.77 0.46 -29.55
CA ASN A 2 -9.22 1.42 -28.55
C ASN A 2 -10.20 0.69 -27.64
N ASN A 3 -9.72 0.21 -26.49
CA ASN A 3 -10.52 -0.32 -25.39
C ASN A 3 -11.30 0.84 -24.74
N ASP A 4 -12.16 1.51 -25.48
CA ASP A 4 -13.02 2.55 -24.93
C ASP A 4 -14.34 1.89 -24.53
N PHE A 5 -14.61 1.88 -23.24
CA PHE A 5 -15.90 1.45 -22.74
C PHE A 5 -16.95 2.48 -23.17
N ARG A 6 -18.18 2.01 -23.47
CA ARG A 6 -19.29 2.92 -23.79
C ARG A 6 -19.49 3.91 -22.63
N ASN A 7 -19.58 5.20 -22.94
CA ASN A 7 -19.81 6.30 -22.00
C ASN A 7 -18.72 6.48 -20.92
N GLU A 8 -17.48 6.12 -21.23
CA GLU A 8 -16.38 6.34 -20.31
C GLU A 8 -15.97 7.82 -20.23
N LYS A 9 -16.03 8.36 -19.03
CA LYS A 9 -15.65 9.73 -18.71
C LYS A 9 -14.38 9.73 -17.89
N TRP A 10 -13.44 10.60 -18.24
CA TRP A 10 -12.15 10.76 -17.58
C TRP A 10 -12.10 12.09 -16.84
N VAL A 11 -11.64 12.07 -15.58
CA VAL A 11 -11.46 13.26 -14.74
C VAL A 11 -10.03 13.31 -14.22
N VAL A 12 -9.47 14.51 -14.14
CA VAL A 12 -8.13 14.74 -13.57
C VAL A 12 -8.22 14.62 -12.05
N VAL A 13 -7.39 13.75 -11.47
CA VAL A 13 -7.29 13.60 -10.02
C VAL A 13 -6.33 14.65 -9.48
N THR A 14 -6.78 15.40 -8.47
CA THR A 14 -5.92 16.31 -7.71
C THR A 14 -5.60 15.68 -6.36
N PRO A 15 -4.36 15.19 -6.15
CA PRO A 15 -3.92 14.72 -4.85
C PRO A 15 -4.08 15.82 -3.78
N PRO A 16 -4.34 15.45 -2.51
CA PRO A 16 -4.62 16.42 -1.43
C PRO A 16 -3.38 17.20 -0.94
N PHE A 17 -2.25 17.08 -1.62
CA PHE A 17 -0.97 17.69 -1.27
C PHE A 17 -0.32 18.31 -2.52
N LYS A 18 0.55 19.29 -2.30
CA LYS A 18 1.30 19.95 -3.39
C LYS A 18 2.49 19.09 -3.80
N PHE A 19 2.72 18.96 -5.10
CA PHE A 19 3.88 18.24 -5.65
C PHE A 19 4.41 18.96 -6.89
N THR A 20 5.65 18.65 -7.28
CA THR A 20 6.36 19.33 -8.39
C THR A 20 6.48 18.50 -9.66
N ASN A 21 6.10 17.23 -9.64
CA ASN A 21 6.18 16.35 -10.80
C ASN A 21 5.30 16.86 -11.95
N ASN A 22 5.81 16.76 -13.18
CA ASN A 22 5.01 16.93 -14.40
C ASN A 22 4.23 15.64 -14.70
N LEU A 23 3.34 15.27 -13.78
CA LEU A 23 2.51 14.07 -13.85
C LEU A 23 1.04 14.47 -13.75
N LYS A 24 0.28 14.22 -14.81
CA LYS A 24 -1.17 14.32 -14.80
C LYS A 24 -1.76 12.93 -14.57
N ILE A 25 -2.56 12.77 -13.53
CA ILE A 25 -3.25 11.53 -13.17
C ILE A 25 -4.72 11.70 -13.55
N GLU A 26 -5.28 10.72 -14.27
CA GLU A 26 -6.69 10.72 -14.64
C GLU A 26 -7.33 9.40 -14.22
N ILE A 27 -8.56 9.49 -13.71
CA ILE A 27 -9.41 8.36 -13.32
C ILE A 27 -10.65 8.35 -14.21
N SER A 28 -11.06 7.16 -14.64
CA SER A 28 -12.32 6.98 -15.36
C SER A 28 -13.44 6.49 -14.45
N ASN A 29 -14.69 6.75 -14.83
CA ASN A 29 -15.87 6.24 -14.14
C ASN A 29 -15.97 4.69 -14.15
N HIS A 30 -15.16 3.99 -14.94
CA HIS A 30 -15.00 2.52 -14.91
C HIS A 30 -13.89 2.05 -13.94
N GLY A 31 -13.22 2.96 -13.24
CA GLY A 31 -12.12 2.63 -12.35
C GLY A 31 -10.81 2.34 -13.07
N ARG A 32 -10.63 2.86 -14.28
CA ARG A 32 -9.34 2.83 -14.99
C ARG A 32 -8.53 4.06 -14.66
N ILE A 33 -7.22 3.90 -14.52
CA ILE A 33 -6.29 5.01 -14.33
C ILE A 33 -5.36 5.13 -15.51
N ARG A 34 -5.11 6.37 -15.92
CA ARG A 34 -4.06 6.69 -16.89
C ARG A 34 -3.22 7.87 -16.41
N THR A 35 -2.01 7.94 -16.95
CA THR A 35 -1.06 9.02 -16.65
C THR A 35 -0.57 9.68 -17.91
N THR A 36 -0.38 11.00 -17.83
CA THR A 36 0.32 11.78 -18.85
C THR A 36 1.56 12.42 -18.24
N THR A 37 2.69 12.22 -18.91
CA THR A 37 4.03 12.73 -18.56
C THR A 37 4.63 13.43 -19.77
N LYS A 38 5.79 14.07 -19.62
CA LYS A 38 6.52 14.66 -20.75
C LYS A 38 6.92 13.67 -21.85
N ILE A 39 7.03 12.38 -21.53
CA ILE A 39 7.53 11.33 -22.45
C ILE A 39 6.38 10.55 -23.07
N ALA A 40 5.31 10.33 -22.33
CA ALA A 40 4.20 9.49 -22.73
C ALA A 40 2.86 10.11 -22.29
N GLU A 41 1.91 10.15 -23.22
CA GLU A 41 0.56 10.64 -23.00
C GLU A 41 -0.45 9.51 -22.82
N LYS A 42 -1.45 9.75 -21.95
CA LYS A 42 -2.62 8.88 -21.74
C LYS A 42 -2.31 7.39 -21.52
N ARG A 43 -1.15 7.06 -20.92
CA ARG A 43 -0.76 5.67 -20.66
C ARG A 43 -1.62 5.05 -19.57
N ILE A 44 -2.39 4.02 -19.89
CA ILE A 44 -3.20 3.27 -18.93
C ILE A 44 -2.29 2.46 -17.99
N LEU A 45 -2.55 2.56 -16.69
CA LEU A 45 -1.79 1.84 -15.67
C LEU A 45 -2.50 0.55 -15.27
N LYS A 46 -1.75 -0.55 -15.22
CA LYS A 46 -2.17 -1.78 -14.54
C LYS A 46 -1.87 -1.59 -13.05
N GLY A 47 -2.92 -1.37 -12.25
CA GLY A 47 -2.81 -1.17 -10.81
C GLY A 47 -2.29 -2.41 -10.06
N THR A 48 -2.06 -2.27 -8.76
CA THR A 48 -1.75 -3.39 -7.84
C THR A 48 -2.88 -3.56 -6.84
N LEU A 49 -2.87 -4.63 -6.04
CA LEU A 49 -3.88 -4.88 -5.01
C LEU A 49 -3.32 -4.62 -3.61
N ILE A 50 -4.11 -3.99 -2.74
CA ILE A 50 -3.90 -3.94 -1.29
C ILE A 50 -5.19 -4.42 -0.61
N ASN A 51 -5.11 -5.43 0.25
CA ASN A 51 -6.27 -6.01 0.96
C ASN A 51 -7.44 -6.41 0.01
N GLY A 52 -7.10 -6.79 -1.22
CA GLY A 52 -8.04 -7.15 -2.30
C GLY A 52 -8.59 -5.96 -3.10
N TYR A 53 -8.28 -4.72 -2.74
CA TYR A 53 -8.70 -3.52 -3.48
C TYR A 53 -7.64 -3.07 -4.49
N PRO A 54 -8.03 -2.69 -5.72
CA PRO A 54 -7.14 -2.04 -6.67
C PRO A 54 -6.64 -0.69 -6.15
N ILE A 55 -5.35 -0.43 -6.38
CA ILE A 55 -4.65 0.83 -6.11
C ILE A 55 -3.73 1.18 -7.29
N ALA A 56 -3.38 2.46 -7.41
CA ALA A 56 -2.29 2.92 -8.25
C ALA A 56 -1.21 3.58 -7.38
N ARG A 57 0.06 3.27 -7.63
CA ARG A 57 1.18 3.83 -6.86
C ARG A 57 1.88 4.90 -7.69
N PHE A 58 2.06 6.07 -7.09
CA PHE A 58 2.75 7.20 -7.69
C PHE A 58 3.87 7.65 -6.76
N LYS A 59 5.06 7.83 -7.33
CA LYS A 59 6.17 8.50 -6.68
C LYS A 59 6.13 9.97 -7.05
N LEU A 60 5.70 10.79 -6.10
CA LEU A 60 5.59 12.24 -6.23
C LEU A 60 6.68 12.89 -5.40
N PHE A 61 6.87 14.19 -5.58
CA PHE A 61 7.91 14.92 -4.87
C PHE A 61 7.46 16.31 -4.45
N GLU A 62 7.82 16.67 -3.22
CA GLU A 62 7.66 18.02 -2.70
C GLU A 62 8.58 19.03 -3.41
N LYS A 63 8.32 20.31 -3.15
CA LYS A 63 9.19 21.39 -3.61
C LYS A 63 10.53 21.29 -2.88
N ARG A 64 11.61 21.39 -3.65
CA ARG A 64 12.97 21.43 -3.10
C ARG A 64 13.14 22.64 -2.19
N ASN A 65 13.84 22.46 -1.08
CA ASN A 65 14.20 23.55 -0.19
C ASN A 65 15.36 24.39 -0.77
N LYS A 66 15.50 25.65 -0.35
CA LYS A 66 16.53 26.56 -0.90
C LYS A 66 17.96 26.08 -0.65
N GLN A 67 18.22 25.44 0.49
CA GLN A 67 19.55 24.97 0.86
C GLN A 67 20.02 23.84 -0.05
N ALA A 68 19.21 22.82 -0.25
CA ALA A 68 19.48 21.71 -1.16
C ALA A 68 19.59 22.17 -2.61
N GLU A 69 18.78 23.16 -3.01
CA GLU A 69 18.90 23.79 -4.33
C GLU A 69 20.28 24.43 -4.52
N GLY A 70 20.74 25.24 -3.55
CA GLY A 70 22.07 25.84 -3.56
C GLY A 70 23.19 24.80 -3.58
N VAL A 71 23.10 23.74 -2.77
CA VAL A 71 24.09 22.65 -2.77
C VAL A 71 24.18 21.98 -4.15
N LEU A 72 23.05 21.62 -4.76
CA LEU A 72 23.03 20.98 -6.07
C LEU A 72 23.54 21.90 -7.17
N GLU A 73 23.26 23.20 -7.08
CA GLU A 73 23.78 24.21 -8.00
C GLU A 73 25.30 24.35 -7.91
N LEU A 74 25.87 24.34 -6.69
CA LEU A 74 27.32 24.33 -6.49
C LEU A 74 27.98 23.12 -7.18
N TYR A 75 27.41 21.92 -7.00
CA TYR A 75 27.90 20.72 -7.68
C TYR A 75 27.76 20.81 -9.20
N ARG A 76 26.64 21.34 -9.70
CA ARG A 76 26.41 21.54 -11.13
C ARG A 76 27.42 22.49 -11.74
N ASN A 77 27.71 23.60 -11.08
CA ASN A 77 28.71 24.59 -11.50
C ASN A 77 30.11 23.97 -11.52
N LYS A 78 30.45 23.16 -10.52
CA LYS A 78 31.72 22.42 -10.48
C LYS A 78 31.84 21.42 -11.65
N LEU A 79 30.76 20.70 -11.96
CA LEU A 79 30.71 19.79 -13.10
C LEU A 79 30.88 20.52 -14.44
N ASN A 80 30.22 21.66 -14.62
CA ASN A 80 30.34 22.47 -15.82
C ASN A 80 31.79 22.95 -16.03
N LYS A 81 32.43 23.48 -14.97
CA LYS A 81 33.85 23.89 -15.02
C LYS A 81 34.78 22.75 -15.42
N LEU A 82 34.58 21.55 -14.86
CA LEU A 82 35.38 20.37 -15.23
C LEU A 82 35.10 19.91 -16.67
N SER A 83 33.85 20.00 -17.12
CA SER A 83 33.46 19.67 -18.49
C SER A 83 34.12 20.60 -19.51
N GLU A 84 34.10 21.91 -19.26
CA GLU A 84 34.78 22.90 -20.11
C GLU A 84 36.30 22.70 -20.13
N LYS A 85 36.91 22.44 -18.97
CA LYS A 85 38.35 22.13 -18.89
C LYS A 85 38.73 20.88 -19.68
N LEU A 86 37.88 19.84 -19.64
CA LEU A 86 38.07 18.62 -20.42
C LEU A 86 37.90 18.90 -21.92
N LYS A 87 36.95 19.75 -22.30
CA LYS A 87 36.73 20.15 -23.69
C LYS A 87 37.92 20.93 -24.25
N SER A 88 38.45 21.92 -23.52
CA SER A 88 39.63 22.68 -23.95
C SER A 88 40.87 21.79 -24.07
N SER A 89 41.11 20.88 -23.11
CA SER A 89 42.21 19.92 -23.21
C SER A 89 42.07 18.96 -24.40
N LYS A 90 40.85 18.52 -24.75
CA LYS A 90 40.62 17.72 -25.96
C LYS A 90 40.88 18.49 -27.25
N VAL A 91 40.55 19.79 -27.29
CA VAL A 91 40.85 20.64 -28.44
C VAL A 91 42.37 20.83 -28.58
N ALA A 92 43.07 21.10 -27.49
CA ALA A 92 44.54 21.21 -27.48
C ALA A 92 45.23 19.92 -27.95
N LEU A 93 44.77 18.75 -27.48
CA LEU A 93 45.30 17.45 -27.92
C LEU A 93 45.15 17.25 -29.43
N LYS A 94 44.04 17.69 -30.03
CA LYS A 94 43.81 17.60 -31.49
C LYS A 94 44.75 18.51 -32.29
N ALA A 95 45.15 19.64 -31.72
CA ALA A 95 46.07 20.58 -32.35
C ALA A 95 47.55 20.13 -32.19
N ALA A 96 47.88 19.37 -31.15
CA ALA A 96 49.23 18.89 -30.88
C ALA A 96 49.70 17.84 -31.89
N LYS A 97 51.01 17.87 -32.24
CA LYS A 97 51.62 16.86 -33.12
C LYS A 97 51.60 15.48 -32.45
N ARG A 98 51.16 14.47 -33.21
CA ARG A 98 51.02 13.09 -32.73
C ARG A 98 52.35 12.53 -32.21
N ASN A 99 52.31 11.84 -31.09
CA ASN A 99 53.47 11.22 -30.40
C ASN A 99 54.54 12.21 -29.89
N SER A 100 54.27 13.52 -29.87
CA SER A 100 55.13 14.48 -29.17
C SER A 100 55.04 14.31 -27.63
N PRO A 101 56.05 14.75 -26.87
CA PRO A 101 55.98 14.78 -25.41
C PRO A 101 54.74 15.53 -24.89
N GLU A 102 54.39 16.65 -25.54
CA GLU A 102 53.20 17.45 -25.24
C GLU A 102 51.91 16.66 -25.47
N TYR A 103 51.80 15.93 -26.59
CA TYR A 103 50.65 15.07 -26.88
C TYR A 103 50.45 13.99 -25.81
N ASN A 104 51.52 13.32 -25.40
CA ASN A 104 51.46 12.28 -24.36
C ASN A 104 51.09 12.87 -22.99
N ALA A 105 51.60 14.05 -22.65
CA ALA A 105 51.24 14.78 -21.44
C ALA A 105 49.76 15.18 -21.43
N LEU A 106 49.26 15.76 -22.53
CA LEU A 106 47.84 16.12 -22.68
C LEU A 106 46.92 14.90 -22.62
N LYS A 107 47.33 13.77 -23.20
CA LYS A 107 46.58 12.50 -23.11
C LYS A 107 46.45 12.04 -21.66
N LYS A 108 47.54 12.05 -20.89
CA LYS A 108 47.53 11.72 -19.45
C LYS A 108 46.66 12.70 -18.64
N GLN A 109 46.75 14.00 -18.94
CA GLN A 109 45.92 15.03 -18.32
C GLN A 109 44.42 14.79 -18.58
N ILE A 110 44.05 14.45 -19.82
CA ILE A 110 42.66 14.15 -20.21
C ILE A 110 42.13 12.94 -19.44
N GLU A 111 42.93 11.87 -19.29
CA GLU A 111 42.52 10.70 -18.50
C GLU A 111 42.27 11.09 -17.03
N ASN A 112 43.17 11.87 -16.41
CA ASN A 112 42.97 12.36 -15.04
C ASN A 112 41.71 13.24 -14.91
N GLN A 113 41.47 14.12 -15.88
CA GLN A 113 40.26 14.96 -15.92
C GLN A 113 38.98 14.12 -16.09
N LYS A 114 39.01 13.04 -16.88
CA LYS A 114 37.87 12.11 -17.01
C LYS A 114 37.58 11.41 -15.68
N ILE A 115 38.61 10.95 -14.97
CA ILE A 115 38.47 10.33 -13.65
C ILE A 115 37.83 11.32 -12.68
N GLN A 116 38.41 12.53 -12.58
CA GLN A 116 37.89 13.60 -11.72
C GLN A 116 36.44 13.96 -12.05
N LEU A 117 36.10 14.08 -13.33
CA LEU A 117 34.73 14.37 -13.77
C LEU A 117 33.77 13.24 -13.37
N THR A 118 34.20 11.99 -13.51
CA THR A 118 33.39 10.81 -13.15
C THR A 118 33.12 10.76 -11.65
N GLU A 119 34.12 11.03 -10.82
CA GLU A 119 33.96 11.12 -9.36
C GLU A 119 33.01 12.24 -8.96
N GLN A 120 33.15 13.43 -9.53
CA GLN A 120 32.24 14.54 -9.23
C GLN A 120 30.81 14.24 -9.71
N LYS A 121 30.64 13.53 -10.83
CA LYS A 121 29.31 13.07 -11.29
C LYS A 121 28.68 12.12 -10.29
N LYS A 122 29.45 11.16 -9.75
CA LYS A 122 28.97 10.24 -8.70
C LYS A 122 28.53 11.00 -7.44
N ARG A 123 29.31 11.99 -7.00
CA ARG A 123 28.96 12.85 -5.85
C ARG A 123 27.65 13.61 -6.10
N TYR A 124 27.53 14.29 -7.24
CA TYR A 124 26.31 15.00 -7.62
C TYR A 124 25.09 14.07 -7.66
N GLN A 125 25.23 12.88 -8.26
CA GLN A 125 24.16 11.89 -8.32
C GLN A 125 23.73 11.41 -6.93
N SER A 126 24.69 11.19 -6.02
CA SER A 126 24.41 10.81 -4.63
C SER A 126 23.64 11.90 -3.90
N GLU A 127 24.10 13.14 -3.97
CA GLU A 127 23.43 14.29 -3.33
C GLU A 127 22.02 14.50 -3.89
N SER A 128 21.87 14.46 -5.23
CA SER A 128 20.57 14.57 -5.88
C SER A 128 19.62 13.45 -5.48
N ARG A 129 20.14 12.22 -5.33
CA ARG A 129 19.34 11.08 -4.88
C ARG A 129 18.90 11.23 -3.43
N ASN A 130 19.77 11.72 -2.55
CA ASN A 130 19.43 11.96 -1.15
C ASN A 130 18.35 13.05 -1.02
N ASP A 131 18.50 14.16 -1.75
CA ASP A 131 17.45 15.20 -1.87
C ASP A 131 16.13 14.60 -2.38
N GLU A 132 16.17 13.81 -3.45
CA GLU A 132 15.00 13.14 -4.00
C GLU A 132 14.30 12.21 -3.00
N LEU A 133 15.06 11.42 -2.25
CA LEU A 133 14.51 10.52 -1.23
C LEU A 133 13.86 11.31 -0.10
N GLY A 134 14.53 12.36 0.39
CA GLY A 134 14.00 13.21 1.45
C GLY A 134 12.70 13.91 1.10
N ARG A 135 12.50 14.25 -0.18
CA ARG A 135 11.27 14.92 -0.68
C ARG A 135 10.23 13.97 -1.28
N THR A 136 10.46 12.65 -1.25
CA THR A 136 9.57 11.67 -1.91
C THR A 136 8.25 11.55 -1.17
N ILE A 137 7.14 11.75 -1.87
CA ILE A 137 5.78 11.42 -1.44
C ILE A 137 5.34 10.13 -2.14
N ASN A 138 5.08 9.09 -1.36
CA ASN A 138 4.49 7.86 -1.85
C ASN A 138 2.96 7.97 -1.81
N TYR A 139 2.33 8.13 -2.98
CA TYR A 139 0.88 8.24 -3.11
C TYR A 139 0.28 6.97 -3.67
N ALA A 140 -0.56 6.30 -2.87
CA ALA A 140 -1.17 5.01 -3.23
C ALA A 140 -2.70 5.03 -3.01
N PRO A 141 -3.46 5.84 -3.77
CA PRO A 141 -4.90 5.94 -3.59
C PRO A 141 -5.63 4.64 -3.96
N LEU A 142 -6.72 4.36 -3.23
CA LEU A 142 -7.68 3.32 -3.56
C LEU A 142 -8.51 3.74 -4.77
N ILE A 143 -8.57 2.88 -5.79
CA ILE A 143 -9.25 3.19 -7.05
C ILE A 143 -10.73 3.47 -6.82
N HIS A 144 -11.44 2.62 -6.07
CA HIS A 144 -12.86 2.80 -5.79
C HIS A 144 -13.13 4.14 -5.08
N ARG A 145 -12.24 4.57 -4.19
CA ARG A 145 -12.39 5.85 -3.49
C ARG A 145 -12.20 7.02 -4.45
N LEU A 146 -11.18 6.98 -5.31
CA LEU A 146 -11.01 7.99 -6.36
C LEU A 146 -12.21 8.08 -7.30
N VAL A 147 -12.77 6.94 -7.70
CA VAL A 147 -13.97 6.92 -8.53
C VAL A 147 -15.14 7.55 -7.78
N ALA A 148 -15.37 7.16 -6.52
CA ALA A 148 -16.48 7.69 -5.73
C ALA A 148 -16.34 9.20 -5.49
N GLU A 149 -15.15 9.71 -5.19
CA GLU A 149 -14.88 11.13 -4.98
C GLU A 149 -15.15 11.98 -6.24
N ASN A 150 -15.02 11.41 -7.45
CA ASN A 150 -15.17 12.15 -8.71
C ASN A 150 -16.50 11.90 -9.44
N PHE A 151 -17.15 10.74 -9.22
CA PHE A 151 -18.32 10.30 -10.00
C PHE A 151 -19.54 9.93 -9.16
N VAL A 152 -19.42 9.88 -7.83
CA VAL A 152 -20.54 9.48 -6.95
C VAL A 152 -20.82 10.60 -5.96
N ARG A 153 -22.05 11.15 -6.01
CA ARG A 153 -22.48 12.20 -5.09
C ARG A 153 -22.44 11.68 -3.64
N GLN A 154 -21.70 12.40 -2.79
CA GLN A 154 -21.71 12.17 -1.35
C GLN A 154 -22.94 12.85 -0.74
N PRO A 155 -23.87 12.12 -0.07
CA PRO A 155 -25.09 12.72 0.47
C PRO A 155 -24.84 13.69 1.63
N SER A 156 -23.94 13.34 2.55
CA SER A 156 -23.56 14.18 3.69
C SER A 156 -22.16 13.81 4.20
N LYS A 157 -21.58 14.67 5.05
CA LYS A 157 -20.26 14.44 5.67
C LYS A 157 -20.20 13.17 6.53
N ASN A 158 -21.33 12.68 7.03
CA ASN A 158 -21.41 11.44 7.82
C ASN A 158 -21.19 10.18 6.96
N HIS A 159 -21.37 10.28 5.64
CA HIS A 159 -21.15 9.18 4.70
C HIS A 159 -19.68 9.16 4.29
N SER A 160 -18.80 8.69 5.17
CA SER A 160 -17.35 8.73 4.98
C SER A 160 -16.76 7.46 4.34
N ILE A 161 -17.55 6.38 4.25
CA ILE A 161 -17.10 5.07 3.78
C ILE A 161 -17.61 4.82 2.35
N VAL A 162 -16.72 4.41 1.44
CA VAL A 162 -17.12 3.96 0.10
C VAL A 162 -17.23 2.45 0.10
N ALA A 163 -18.39 1.92 -0.27
CA ALA A 163 -18.65 0.49 -0.35
C ALA A 163 -19.05 0.05 -1.77
N HIS A 164 -18.70 -1.19 -2.10
CA HIS A 164 -19.13 -1.89 -3.33
C HIS A 164 -20.48 -2.57 -3.08
N LEU A 165 -21.50 -2.23 -3.87
CA LEU A 165 -22.85 -2.79 -3.76
C LEU A 165 -22.88 -4.31 -4.02
N ASP A 166 -22.07 -4.78 -4.96
CA ASP A 166 -21.94 -6.21 -5.31
C ASP A 166 -20.97 -7.02 -4.41
N HIS A 167 -20.36 -6.39 -3.39
CA HIS A 167 -19.31 -6.95 -2.55
C HIS A 167 -18.02 -7.39 -3.29
N ASN A 168 -17.86 -7.04 -4.57
CA ASN A 168 -16.68 -7.32 -5.36
C ASN A 168 -15.74 -6.11 -5.38
N LYS A 169 -14.66 -6.20 -4.59
CA LYS A 169 -13.64 -5.15 -4.44
C LYS A 169 -12.95 -4.72 -5.75
N LYS A 170 -13.03 -5.53 -6.81
CA LYS A 170 -12.43 -5.23 -8.13
C LYS A 170 -13.38 -4.47 -9.06
N ASN A 171 -14.69 -4.50 -8.80
CA ASN A 171 -15.69 -3.81 -9.63
C ASN A 171 -15.79 -2.34 -9.23
N ASN A 172 -14.88 -1.52 -9.75
CA ASN A 172 -14.79 -0.10 -9.42
C ASN A 172 -15.61 0.80 -10.35
N HIS A 173 -16.62 0.27 -11.02
CA HIS A 173 -17.52 1.08 -11.82
C HIS A 173 -18.35 1.99 -10.90
N TYR A 174 -18.51 3.27 -11.26
CA TYR A 174 -19.13 4.27 -10.39
C TYR A 174 -20.53 3.89 -9.89
N THR A 175 -21.34 3.20 -10.71
CA THR A 175 -22.69 2.74 -10.31
C THR A 175 -22.67 1.64 -9.25
N ASN A 176 -21.56 0.90 -9.13
CA ASN A 176 -21.39 -0.12 -8.11
C ASN A 176 -20.89 0.46 -6.78
N LEU A 177 -20.58 1.75 -6.72
CA LEU A 177 -20.01 2.40 -5.55
C LEU A 177 -21.03 3.30 -4.88
N LYS A 178 -21.06 3.27 -3.54
CA LYS A 178 -21.94 4.12 -2.74
C LYS A 178 -21.21 4.63 -1.50
N TRP A 179 -21.45 5.90 -1.17
CA TRP A 179 -21.08 6.48 0.12
C TRP A 179 -22.06 6.01 1.20
N MET A 180 -21.54 5.43 2.28
CA MET A 180 -22.28 4.85 3.40
C MET A 180 -21.79 5.46 4.72
N THR A 181 -22.70 5.52 5.71
CA THR A 181 -22.32 5.72 7.11
C THR A 181 -21.65 4.46 7.66
N LEU A 182 -21.15 4.54 8.90
CA LEU A 182 -20.58 3.36 9.56
C LEU A 182 -21.64 2.28 9.78
N GLU A 183 -22.83 2.70 10.22
CA GLU A 183 -23.99 1.84 10.49
C GLU A 183 -24.45 1.13 9.20
N ASP A 184 -24.65 1.89 8.12
CA ASP A 184 -25.06 1.36 6.81
C ASP A 184 -24.05 0.34 6.29
N ASN A 185 -22.75 0.64 6.41
CA ASN A 185 -21.71 -0.27 5.95
C ASN A 185 -21.68 -1.56 6.78
N ILE A 186 -21.91 -1.50 8.10
CA ILE A 186 -22.02 -2.70 8.94
C ILE A 186 -23.20 -3.57 8.49
N GLU A 187 -24.36 -2.96 8.23
CA GLU A 187 -25.52 -3.68 7.73
C GLU A 187 -25.30 -4.28 6.35
N HIS A 188 -24.66 -3.54 5.44
CA HIS A 188 -24.28 -4.00 4.12
C HIS A 188 -23.34 -5.21 4.22
N GLN A 189 -22.29 -5.15 5.05
CA GLN A 189 -21.36 -6.26 5.23
C GLN A 189 -22.04 -7.52 5.80
N LYS A 190 -23.04 -7.38 6.68
CA LYS A 190 -23.82 -8.53 7.19
C LYS A 190 -24.57 -9.25 6.07
N LYS A 191 -25.00 -8.54 5.03
CA LYS A 191 -25.70 -9.08 3.85
C LYS A 191 -24.75 -9.71 2.82
N SER A 192 -23.44 -9.59 3.00
CA SER A 192 -22.46 -10.18 2.10
C SER A 192 -22.62 -11.70 1.99
N PRO A 193 -22.67 -12.28 0.78
CA PRO A 193 -22.76 -13.73 0.58
C PRO A 193 -21.63 -14.49 1.27
N HIS A 194 -20.43 -13.91 1.31
CA HIS A 194 -19.28 -14.51 1.98
C HIS A 194 -19.48 -14.58 3.50
N VAL A 195 -19.97 -13.50 4.10
CA VAL A 195 -20.26 -13.43 5.55
C VAL A 195 -21.39 -14.38 5.92
N ILE A 196 -22.44 -14.47 5.10
CA ILE A 196 -23.55 -15.42 5.31
C ILE A 196 -23.05 -16.86 5.23
N LYS A 197 -22.25 -17.20 4.20
CA LYS A 197 -21.67 -18.54 4.02
C LYS A 197 -20.77 -18.91 5.21
N GLU A 198 -19.94 -17.99 5.66
CA GLU A 198 -19.03 -18.21 6.80
C GLU A 198 -19.81 -18.37 8.12
N LYS A 199 -20.85 -17.57 8.36
CA LYS A 199 -21.74 -17.76 9.51
C LYS A 199 -22.40 -19.14 9.48
N LYS A 200 -22.95 -19.56 8.35
CA LYS A 200 -23.54 -20.90 8.19
C LYS A 200 -22.54 -22.02 8.47
N LYS A 201 -21.27 -21.87 8.07
CA LYS A 201 -20.22 -22.84 8.38
C LYS A 201 -19.90 -22.95 9.87
N ARG A 202 -20.02 -21.85 10.62
CA ARG A 202 -19.70 -21.77 12.06
C ARG A 202 -20.85 -22.21 12.96
N ILE A 203 -22.10 -22.09 12.51
CA ILE A 203 -23.26 -22.53 13.28
C ILE A 203 -23.10 -24.01 13.63
N GLY A 204 -23.14 -24.32 14.93
CA GLY A 204 -23.00 -25.68 15.46
C GLY A 204 -21.58 -26.25 15.46
N LYS A 205 -20.56 -25.52 14.97
CA LYS A 205 -19.18 -25.99 14.95
C LYS A 205 -18.34 -25.33 16.05
N ARG A 206 -17.51 -26.13 16.72
CA ARG A 206 -16.48 -25.64 17.63
C ARG A 206 -15.34 -25.01 16.78
N PRO A 207 -14.85 -23.80 17.09
CA PRO A 207 -13.75 -23.19 16.35
C PRO A 207 -12.46 -23.99 16.54
N GLU A 208 -11.82 -24.37 15.43
CA GLU A 208 -10.61 -25.21 15.41
C GLU A 208 -9.37 -24.50 16.00
N ASN A 209 -9.40 -23.16 16.13
CA ASN A 209 -8.32 -22.36 16.69
C ASN A 209 -8.75 -21.67 17.99
N VAL A 210 -8.41 -22.30 19.12
CA VAL A 210 -8.96 -21.99 20.46
C VAL A 210 -8.25 -20.84 21.19
N SER A 211 -7.34 -20.11 20.53
CA SER A 211 -6.48 -19.12 21.17
C SER A 211 -7.21 -17.89 21.76
N GLY A 212 -8.50 -17.70 21.47
CA GLY A 212 -9.34 -16.64 22.05
C GLY A 212 -10.51 -17.12 22.93
N TYR A 213 -10.71 -18.43 23.08
CA TYR A 213 -11.85 -18.97 23.84
C TYR A 213 -11.39 -19.41 25.24
N LYS A 214 -12.15 -19.02 26.28
CA LYS A 214 -11.83 -19.36 27.68
C LYS A 214 -11.72 -20.88 27.92
N LEU A 215 -12.56 -21.65 27.23
CA LEU A 215 -12.60 -23.12 27.28
C LEU A 215 -12.07 -23.74 25.98
N ASN A 216 -11.22 -24.75 26.13
CA ASN A 216 -10.78 -25.63 25.05
C ASN A 216 -11.08 -27.09 25.43
N GLU A 217 -10.91 -28.00 24.48
CA GLU A 217 -11.21 -29.42 24.68
C GLU A 217 -10.51 -30.02 25.90
N ARG A 218 -9.21 -29.72 26.09
CA ARG A 218 -8.43 -30.17 27.25
C ARG A 218 -9.00 -29.67 28.58
N LYS A 219 -9.31 -28.37 28.67
CA LYS A 219 -9.92 -27.76 29.86
C LYS A 219 -11.30 -28.35 30.13
N VAL A 220 -12.08 -28.65 29.10
CA VAL A 220 -13.41 -29.25 29.27
C VAL A 220 -13.32 -30.70 29.73
N ILE A 221 -12.34 -31.47 29.24
CA ILE A 221 -12.04 -32.81 29.78
C ILE A 221 -11.70 -32.71 31.27
N GLU A 222 -10.86 -31.75 31.66
CA GLU A 222 -10.50 -31.53 33.06
C GLU A 222 -11.71 -31.13 33.93
N ILE A 223 -12.51 -30.18 33.45
CA ILE A 223 -13.77 -29.77 34.09
C ILE A 223 -14.69 -30.99 34.29
N LYS A 224 -14.89 -31.81 33.26
CA LYS A 224 -15.74 -33.01 33.36
C LYS A 224 -15.18 -34.03 34.35
N LYS A 225 -13.85 -34.22 34.40
CA LYS A 225 -13.21 -35.09 35.41
C LYS A 225 -13.44 -34.56 36.83
N ARG A 226 -13.26 -33.26 37.06
CA ARG A 226 -13.50 -32.62 38.37
C ARG A 226 -14.96 -32.71 38.82
N ILE A 227 -15.90 -32.47 37.89
CA ILE A 227 -17.34 -32.64 38.14
C ILE A 227 -17.66 -34.09 38.52
N ASN A 228 -17.07 -35.08 37.84
CA ASN A 228 -17.30 -36.50 38.16
C ASN A 228 -16.71 -36.90 39.53
N LYS A 229 -15.64 -36.23 39.98
CA LYS A 229 -15.04 -36.44 41.30
C LYS A 229 -15.83 -35.81 42.45
N GLY A 230 -16.85 -35.00 42.16
CA GLY A 230 -17.67 -34.32 43.17
C GLY A 230 -17.17 -32.93 43.57
N ASP A 231 -16.21 -32.35 42.84
CA ASP A 231 -15.73 -30.98 43.12
C ASP A 231 -16.87 -29.97 42.98
N SER A 232 -16.91 -28.98 43.89
CA SER A 232 -17.91 -27.90 43.85
C SER A 232 -17.85 -27.10 42.54
N LEU A 233 -19.01 -26.91 41.90
CA LEU A 233 -19.13 -26.14 40.66
C LEU A 233 -18.65 -24.69 40.83
N ALA A 234 -18.84 -24.09 42.00
CA ALA A 234 -18.35 -22.74 42.30
C ALA A 234 -16.81 -22.67 42.24
N ASN A 235 -16.12 -23.66 42.79
CA ASN A 235 -14.65 -23.72 42.79
C ASN A 235 -14.09 -23.94 41.38
N ILE A 236 -14.73 -24.81 40.60
CA ILE A 236 -14.39 -25.03 39.18
C ILE A 236 -14.63 -23.74 38.38
N ALA A 237 -15.76 -23.05 38.60
CA ALA A 237 -16.12 -21.81 37.90
C ALA A 237 -15.06 -20.73 38.11
N ASN A 238 -14.62 -20.56 39.36
CA ASN A 238 -13.57 -19.62 39.75
C ASN A 238 -12.20 -19.97 39.11
N THR A 239 -11.83 -21.26 39.14
CA THR A 239 -10.54 -21.75 38.59
C THR A 239 -10.45 -21.52 37.08
N PHE A 240 -11.53 -21.79 36.33
CA PHE A 240 -11.56 -21.67 34.87
C PHE A 240 -12.10 -20.31 34.38
N LYS A 241 -12.47 -19.40 35.29
CA LYS A 241 -13.04 -18.06 35.00
C LYS A 241 -14.27 -18.12 34.07
N VAL A 242 -15.16 -19.07 34.34
CA VAL A 242 -16.42 -19.33 33.61
C VAL A 242 -17.62 -19.26 34.56
N SER A 243 -18.82 -19.05 34.02
CA SER A 243 -20.04 -19.02 34.85
C SER A 243 -20.45 -20.41 35.30
N GLU A 244 -21.07 -20.52 36.48
CA GLU A 244 -21.60 -21.78 36.99
C GLU A 244 -22.67 -22.36 36.06
N THR A 245 -23.51 -21.51 35.45
CA THR A 245 -24.48 -21.90 34.41
C THR A 245 -23.80 -22.57 33.21
N GLN A 246 -22.60 -22.11 32.82
CA GLN A 246 -21.83 -22.73 31.74
C GLN A 246 -21.34 -24.12 32.14
N LEU A 247 -20.93 -24.33 33.39
CA LEU A 247 -20.57 -25.65 33.91
C LEU A 247 -21.79 -26.58 34.01
N LEU A 248 -22.95 -26.07 34.43
CA LEU A 248 -24.21 -26.84 34.43
C LEU A 248 -24.59 -27.30 33.02
N ARG A 249 -24.44 -26.45 32.00
CA ARG A 249 -24.66 -26.81 30.59
C ARG A 249 -23.66 -27.86 30.10
N ILE A 250 -22.41 -27.83 30.57
CA ILE A 250 -21.39 -28.86 30.28
C ILE A 250 -21.74 -30.17 30.97
N LYS A 251 -22.16 -30.13 32.24
CA LYS A 251 -22.59 -31.29 33.04
C LYS A 251 -23.78 -32.00 32.41
N ARG A 252 -24.77 -31.22 31.94
CA ARG A 252 -25.99 -31.71 31.26
C ARG A 252 -25.75 -32.15 29.80
N GLY A 253 -24.54 -31.98 29.27
CA GLY A 253 -24.22 -32.33 27.88
C GLY A 253 -24.82 -31.41 26.82
N ILE A 254 -25.47 -30.30 27.22
CA ILE A 254 -26.03 -29.28 26.32
C ILE A 254 -24.89 -28.59 25.55
N ASN A 255 -23.81 -28.26 26.27
CA ASN A 255 -22.58 -27.73 25.68
C ASN A 255 -21.47 -28.78 25.82
N TRP A 256 -20.64 -28.95 24.78
CA TRP A 256 -19.52 -29.90 24.77
C TRP A 256 -19.93 -31.37 25.04
N GLY A 257 -21.15 -31.77 24.65
CA GLY A 257 -21.67 -33.13 24.87
C GLY A 257 -20.89 -34.23 24.13
N ASP A 258 -20.24 -33.86 23.03
CA ASP A 258 -19.37 -34.71 22.21
C ASP A 258 -18.07 -35.14 22.91
N ILE A 259 -17.57 -34.35 23.87
CA ILE A 259 -16.39 -34.73 24.66
C ILE A 259 -16.79 -35.76 25.72
N LYS A 260 -16.38 -37.02 25.54
CA LYS A 260 -16.59 -38.07 26.54
C LYS A 260 -15.38 -38.20 27.45
N VAL A 261 -15.63 -38.44 28.73
CA VAL A 261 -14.61 -38.74 29.75
C VAL A 261 -14.97 -40.08 30.36
N SER A 262 -13.97 -40.94 30.58
CA SER A 262 -14.19 -42.21 31.28
C SER A 262 -14.74 -41.95 32.69
N LYS A 263 -15.84 -42.61 33.03
CA LYS A 263 -16.30 -42.70 34.41
C LYS A 263 -15.41 -43.73 35.10
N ARG A 264 -14.62 -43.30 36.07
CA ARG A 264 -14.08 -44.18 37.12
C ARG A 264 -15.04 -44.11 38.29
#